data_AF-A0A4U2E199-F1
#
_entry.id   AF-A0A4U2E199-F1
#
_cell.length_a   1.000
_cell.length_b   1.000
_cell.length_c   1.000
_cell.angle_alpha   90.00
_cell.angle_beta   90.00
_cell.angle_gamma   90.00
#
_symmetry.space_group_name_H-M   'P 1'
#
loop_
_entity.id
_entity.type
_entity.pdbx_description
1 polymer ?
#
loop_
_entity_poly.entity_id
_entity_poly.type
_entity_poly.pdbx_seq_one_letter_code
_entity_poly.pdbx_strand_id
1 'polypeptide(L)'
;RDLSKAEREVETHKSTITTEAIREAKLIDQRFKKTSNVSTKSASNKPNAQLTREVQQLLTVLGYKPGPIDGDYGPGTASAIKVFQRDSGLAQTGRVDRELLSSLRSKERSKS
;
A
#
# COMPACT_ATOMS: atom_id res chain seq x y z
N ARG A 1 60.24 -30.65 -17.15
CA ARG A 1 59.65 -31.97 -16.80
C ARG A 1 59.54 -31.97 -15.29
N ASP A 2 58.40 -31.74 -14.65
CA ASP A 2 57.05 -31.57 -15.13
C ASP A 2 56.41 -30.46 -14.30
N LEU A 3 55.79 -29.52 -15.00
CA LEU A 3 55.26 -28.29 -14.44
C LEU A 3 54.02 -28.65 -13.62
N SER A 4 54.14 -28.56 -12.30
CA SER A 4 53.09 -28.59 -11.29
C SER A 4 52.13 -27.40 -11.45
N LYS A 5 51.54 -27.29 -12.63
CA LYS A 5 50.80 -26.13 -13.13
C LYS A 5 49.41 -26.52 -13.64
N ALA A 6 49.06 -27.80 -13.61
CA ALA A 6 47.74 -28.29 -14.01
C ALA A 6 46.75 -28.47 -12.84
N GLU A 7 47.14 -28.18 -11.60
CA GLU A 7 46.23 -28.20 -10.43
C GLU A 7 45.93 -26.79 -9.88
N ARG A 8 46.25 -25.74 -10.65
CA ARG A 8 46.06 -24.33 -10.24
C ARG A 8 45.00 -23.59 -11.06
N GLU A 9 44.23 -24.31 -11.88
CA GLU A 9 43.20 -23.73 -12.76
C GLU A 9 41.78 -24.25 -12.52
N VAL A 10 41.55 -25.07 -11.49
CA VAL A 10 40.20 -25.54 -11.12
C VAL A 10 39.65 -24.82 -9.86
N GLU A 11 40.46 -24.01 -9.18
CA GLU A 11 40.12 -23.48 -7.84
C GLU A 11 40.27 -21.95 -7.68
N THR A 12 40.26 -21.18 -8.78
CA THR A 12 40.38 -19.70 -8.71
C THR A 12 39.30 -18.92 -9.44
N HIS A 13 38.20 -19.55 -9.88
CA HIS A 13 36.99 -18.82 -10.30
C HIS A 13 35.69 -19.56 -9.96
N LYS A 14 35.63 -20.29 -8.82
CA LYS A 14 34.38 -20.34 -8.02
C LYS A 14 34.20 -18.99 -7.35
N SER A 15 34.01 -18.01 -8.23
CA SER A 15 33.85 -16.59 -8.01
C SER A 15 33.29 -16.35 -6.61
N THR A 16 34.16 -15.86 -5.73
CA THR A 16 33.91 -14.55 -5.15
C THR A 16 32.50 -14.32 -4.61
N ILE A 17 31.95 -15.27 -3.83
CA ILE A 17 30.78 -15.04 -2.96
C ILE A 17 31.02 -15.67 -1.57
N THR A 18 32.27 -15.94 -1.18
CA THR A 18 32.56 -16.56 0.14
C THR A 18 33.59 -15.81 0.99
N THR A 19 34.19 -14.73 0.47
CA THR A 19 35.19 -13.92 1.21
C THR A 19 34.75 -12.46 1.40
N GLU A 20 33.44 -12.18 1.31
CA GLU A 20 32.83 -10.94 1.81
C GLU A 20 32.20 -11.14 3.20
N ALA A 21 32.32 -12.35 3.76
CA ALA A 21 31.68 -12.76 5.02
C ALA A 21 32.36 -12.25 6.31
N ILE A 22 33.48 -11.49 6.24
CA ILE A 22 34.22 -11.08 7.45
C ILE A 22 34.42 -9.55 7.57
N ARG A 23 34.27 -8.75 6.51
CA ARG A 23 34.36 -7.27 6.60
C ARG A 23 33.02 -6.54 6.75
N GLU A 24 31.88 -7.20 6.58
CA GLU A 24 30.55 -6.63 6.88
C GLU A 24 30.14 -6.75 8.36
N ALA A 25 30.98 -7.33 9.22
CA ALA A 25 30.67 -7.55 10.64
C ALA A 25 30.68 -6.28 11.52
N LYS A 26 30.87 -5.07 10.93
CA LYS A 26 30.80 -3.78 11.65
C LYS A 26 29.65 -2.87 11.21
N LEU A 27 28.74 -3.34 10.35
CA LEU A 27 27.50 -2.65 9.96
C LEU A 27 26.24 -3.27 10.56
N ILE A 28 26.39 -4.16 11.55
CA ILE A 28 25.29 -4.94 12.13
C ILE A 28 24.54 -4.20 13.25
N ASP A 29 25.10 -3.15 13.85
CA ASP A 29 24.40 -2.37 14.89
C ASP A 29 23.24 -1.50 14.34
N GLN A 30 23.34 -1.05 13.07
CA GLN A 30 22.23 -0.31 12.42
C GLN A 30 21.16 -1.21 11.80
N ARG A 31 21.43 -2.51 11.62
CA ARG A 31 20.50 -3.42 10.93
C ARG A 31 19.42 -3.98 11.85
N PHE A 32 19.64 -3.99 13.16
CA PHE A 32 18.64 -4.44 14.13
C PHE A 32 17.59 -3.36 14.52
N LYS A 33 17.81 -2.08 14.18
CA LYS A 33 16.74 -1.05 14.21
C LYS A 33 15.86 -1.05 12.95
N LYS A 34 16.22 -1.83 11.92
CA LYS A 34 15.50 -1.93 10.63
C LYS A 34 14.70 -3.23 10.49
N THR A 35 14.55 -4.02 11.55
CA THR A 35 13.73 -5.24 11.54
C THR A 35 12.49 -5.15 12.44
N SER A 36 12.28 -4.02 13.12
CA SER A 36 11.04 -3.70 13.86
C SER A 36 10.02 -2.87 13.06
N ASN A 37 10.32 -2.49 11.81
CA ASN A 37 9.30 -1.96 10.89
C ASN A 37 8.80 -3.05 9.95
N VAL A 38 8.24 -4.09 10.57
CA VAL A 38 7.16 -4.89 10.00
C VAL A 38 5.97 -3.96 9.75
N SER A 39 5.93 -3.39 8.56
CA SER A 39 4.72 -3.11 7.82
C SER A 39 5.22 -2.81 6.42
N THR A 40 5.44 -3.86 5.65
CA THR A 40 5.56 -3.73 4.20
C THR A 40 4.26 -3.09 3.75
N LYS A 41 4.28 -1.75 3.70
CA LYS A 41 3.52 -0.90 2.79
C LYS A 41 3.79 -1.46 1.39
N SER A 42 3.15 -2.59 1.07
CA SER A 42 2.59 -2.77 -0.25
C SER A 42 1.57 -1.66 -0.39
N ALA A 43 2.07 -0.46 -0.69
CA ALA A 43 1.39 0.49 -1.51
C ALA A 43 1.18 -0.21 -2.85
N SER A 44 0.28 -1.20 -2.86
CA SER A 44 -0.41 -1.61 -4.05
C SER A 44 -1.00 -0.33 -4.58
N ASN A 45 -0.41 0.14 -5.66
CA ASN A 45 -0.69 1.34 -6.41
C ASN A 45 -2.12 1.27 -6.98
N LYS A 46 -3.12 1.15 -6.11
CA LYS A 46 -4.54 1.36 -6.37
C LYS A 46 -4.82 2.77 -5.88
N PRO A 47 -4.62 3.82 -6.71
CA PRO A 47 -5.05 5.18 -6.37
C PRO A 47 -6.52 5.22 -5.90
N ASN A 48 -7.33 4.23 -6.31
CA ASN A 48 -8.70 4.05 -5.89
C ASN A 48 -8.87 3.59 -4.43
N ALA A 49 -7.94 2.83 -3.84
CA ALA A 49 -8.14 2.27 -2.50
C ALA A 49 -8.08 3.35 -1.39
N GLN A 50 -7.16 4.30 -1.51
CA GLN A 50 -7.06 5.42 -0.57
C GLN A 50 -8.28 6.34 -0.70
N LEU A 51 -8.72 6.62 -1.93
CA LEU A 51 -9.93 7.40 -2.20
C LEU A 51 -11.18 6.71 -1.66
N THR A 52 -11.30 5.40 -1.86
CA THR A 52 -12.42 4.61 -1.32
C THR A 52 -12.45 4.66 0.20
N ARG A 53 -11.32 4.57 0.90
CA ARG A 53 -11.27 4.74 2.37
C ARG A 53 -11.81 6.09 2.79
N GLU A 54 -11.37 7.15 2.13
CA GLU A 54 -11.81 8.50 2.46
C GLU A 54 -13.32 8.67 2.23
N VAL A 55 -13.84 8.14 1.12
CA VAL A 55 -15.28 8.10 0.86
C VAL A 55 -16.03 7.30 1.92
N GLN A 56 -15.53 6.11 2.30
CA GLN A 56 -16.14 5.29 3.35
C GLN A 56 -16.15 6.00 4.71
N GLN A 57 -15.08 6.73 5.06
CA GLN A 57 -15.02 7.56 6.27
C GLN A 57 -16.08 8.66 6.24
N LEU A 58 -16.10 9.46 5.17
CA LEU A 58 -17.04 10.58 5.04
C LEU A 58 -18.49 10.09 5.04
N LEU A 59 -18.79 9.01 4.33
CA LEU A 59 -20.11 8.39 4.33
C LEU A 59 -20.53 7.98 5.75
N THR A 60 -19.62 7.38 6.52
CA THR A 60 -19.87 6.99 7.91
C THR A 60 -20.16 8.19 8.80
N VAL A 61 -19.34 9.25 8.71
CA VAL A 61 -19.54 10.51 9.45
C VAL A 61 -20.88 11.16 9.11
N LEU A 62 -21.27 11.12 7.83
CA LEU A 62 -22.55 11.64 7.37
C LEU A 62 -23.75 10.79 7.82
N GLY A 63 -23.51 9.55 8.26
CA GLY A 63 -24.54 8.62 8.76
C GLY A 63 -24.94 7.53 7.77
N TYR A 64 -24.28 7.47 6.60
CA TYR A 64 -24.44 6.36 5.66
C TYR A 64 -23.60 5.16 6.11
N LYS A 65 -24.04 3.94 5.81
CA LYS A 65 -23.37 2.70 6.21
C LYS A 65 -22.68 2.03 5.01
N PRO A 66 -21.47 2.50 4.59
CA PRO A 66 -20.75 1.90 3.47
C PRO A 66 -20.15 0.52 3.80
N GLY A 67 -20.18 0.12 5.07
CA GLY A 67 -19.52 -1.08 5.57
C GLY A 67 -18.14 -0.76 6.17
N PRO A 68 -17.21 -1.73 6.17
CA PRO A 68 -15.87 -1.52 6.71
C PRO A 68 -15.08 -0.48 5.89
N ILE A 69 -14.22 0.29 6.58
CA ILE A 69 -13.35 1.32 5.99
C ILE A 69 -12.00 0.68 5.60
N ASP A 70 -12.06 -0.31 4.74
CA ASP A 70 -10.92 -1.11 4.27
C ASP A 70 -10.30 -0.54 2.98
N GLY A 71 -11.02 0.36 2.30
CA GLY A 71 -10.66 0.86 0.98
C GLY A 71 -11.02 -0.08 -0.14
N ASP A 72 -11.83 -1.10 0.14
CA ASP A 72 -12.36 -2.00 -0.86
C ASP A 72 -13.74 -1.53 -1.32
N TYR A 73 -13.94 -1.50 -2.63
CA TYR A 73 -15.22 -1.05 -3.20
C TYR A 73 -16.19 -2.24 -3.22
N GLY A 74 -16.90 -2.43 -2.11
CA GLY A 74 -17.91 -3.47 -1.96
C GLY A 74 -19.34 -3.01 -2.29
N PRO A 75 -20.32 -3.94 -2.32
CA PRO A 75 -21.73 -3.63 -2.56
C PRO A 75 -22.34 -2.71 -1.49
N GLY A 76 -21.87 -2.80 -0.24
CA GLY A 76 -22.26 -1.88 0.83
C GLY A 76 -21.80 -0.45 0.55
N THR A 77 -20.55 -0.29 0.08
CA THR A 77 -20.00 1.01 -0.28
C THR A 77 -20.72 1.59 -1.49
N ALA A 78 -20.93 0.79 -2.54
CA ALA A 78 -21.71 1.19 -3.71
C ALA A 78 -23.12 1.66 -3.35
N SER A 79 -23.81 0.94 -2.45
CA SER A 79 -25.15 1.29 -1.99
C SER A 79 -25.16 2.60 -1.20
N ALA A 80 -24.23 2.76 -0.26
CA ALA A 80 -24.09 4.01 0.50
C ALA A 80 -23.78 5.21 -0.39
N ILE A 81 -22.94 5.03 -1.41
CA ILE A 81 -22.65 6.08 -2.41
C ILE A 81 -23.91 6.45 -3.19
N LYS A 82 -24.68 5.46 -3.67
CA LYS A 82 -25.93 5.74 -4.41
C LYS A 82 -26.95 6.49 -3.55
N VAL A 83 -27.09 6.12 -2.28
CA VAL A 83 -27.98 6.83 -1.34
C VAL A 83 -27.50 8.26 -1.15
N PHE A 84 -26.21 8.47 -0.89
CA PHE A 84 -25.65 9.82 -0.77
C PHE A 84 -25.83 10.65 -2.05
N GLN A 85 -25.57 10.06 -3.21
CA GLN A 85 -25.73 10.71 -4.52
C GLN A 85 -27.18 11.15 -4.70
N ARG A 86 -28.15 10.27 -4.42
CA ARG A 86 -29.58 10.61 -4.45
C ARG A 86 -29.91 11.77 -3.52
N ASP A 87 -29.44 11.71 -2.29
CA ASP A 87 -29.73 12.71 -1.25
C ASP A 87 -29.03 14.05 -1.53
N SER A 88 -27.98 14.04 -2.36
CA SER A 88 -27.25 15.22 -2.83
C SER A 88 -27.73 15.72 -4.21
N GLY A 89 -28.73 15.07 -4.82
CA GLY A 89 -29.22 15.43 -6.16
C GLY A 89 -28.26 15.08 -7.31
N LEU A 90 -27.29 14.20 -7.08
CA LEU A 90 -26.33 13.70 -8.06
C LEU A 90 -26.85 12.46 -8.78
N ALA A 91 -26.26 12.16 -9.94
CA ALA A 91 -26.51 10.90 -10.63
C ALA A 91 -26.04 9.71 -9.76
N GLN A 92 -26.93 8.73 -9.56
CA GLN A 92 -26.70 7.54 -8.73
C GLN A 92 -25.78 6.51 -9.43
N THR A 93 -24.61 6.94 -9.88
CA THR A 93 -23.61 6.08 -10.55
C THR A 93 -23.07 5.02 -9.61
N GLY A 94 -23.09 5.28 -8.30
CA GLY A 94 -22.47 4.47 -7.27
C GLY A 94 -20.94 4.54 -7.28
N ARG A 95 -20.32 5.28 -8.20
CA ARG A 95 -18.87 5.28 -8.41
C ARG A 95 -18.15 6.25 -7.48
N VAL A 96 -16.91 5.89 -7.13
CA VAL A 96 -16.01 6.76 -6.38
C VAL A 96 -15.31 7.70 -7.36
N ASP A 97 -15.78 8.94 -7.41
CA ASP A 97 -15.23 10.00 -8.26
C ASP A 97 -14.84 11.23 -7.44
N ARG A 98 -14.04 12.13 -8.01
CA ARG A 98 -13.64 13.38 -7.31
C ARG A 98 -14.84 14.28 -6.99
N GLU A 99 -15.86 14.30 -7.84
CA GLU A 99 -17.09 15.06 -7.64
C GLU A 99 -17.86 14.56 -6.41
N LEU A 100 -17.95 13.24 -6.25
CA LEU A 100 -18.51 12.61 -5.06
C LEU A 100 -17.76 13.05 -3.81
N LEU A 101 -16.42 12.99 -3.84
CA LEU A 101 -15.58 13.38 -2.70
C LEU A 101 -15.76 14.86 -2.33
N SER A 102 -15.82 15.75 -3.33
CA SER A 102 -16.09 17.18 -3.12
C SER A 102 -17.47 17.41 -2.48
N SER A 103 -18.48 16.68 -2.96
CA SER A 103 -19.84 16.74 -2.42
C SER A 103 -19.92 16.22 -0.99
N LEU A 104 -19.24 15.11 -0.68
CA LEU A 104 -19.17 14.55 0.67
C LEU A 104 -18.52 15.53 1.66
N ARG A 105 -17.38 16.14 1.30
CA ARG A 105 -16.72 17.16 2.12
C ARG A 105 -17.58 18.41 2.31
N SER A 106 -18.28 18.83 1.25
CA SER A 106 -19.21 19.97 1.33
C SER A 106 -20.38 19.67 2.27
N LYS A 107 -20.93 18.44 2.22
CA LYS A 107 -22.01 18.00 3.10
C LYS A 107 -21.55 17.86 4.56
N GLU A 108 -20.35 17.36 4.78
CA GLU A 108 -19.75 17.21 6.10
C GLU A 108 -19.58 18.58 6.77
N ARG A 109 -19.00 19.54 6.04
CA ARG A 109 -18.83 20.92 6.50
C ARG A 109 -20.15 21.67 6.76
N SER A 110 -21.22 21.32 6.04
CA SER A 110 -22.57 21.86 6.25
C SER A 110 -23.29 21.27 7.49
N LYS A 111 -22.82 20.14 8.02
CA LYS A 111 -23.42 19.46 9.18
C LYS A 111 -22.81 19.94 10.51
N SER A 112 -21.72 20.70 10.45
CA SER A 112 -21.05 21.36 11.58
C SER A 112 -21.53 22.79 11.77
#